data_AF-A0A256Z5W6-F1
#
_entry.id   AF-A0A256Z5W6-F1
#
_cell.length_a   1.000
_cell.length_b   1.000
_cell.length_c   1.000
_cell.angle_alpha   90.00
_cell.angle_beta   90.00
_cell.angle_gamma   90.00
#
_symmetry.space_group_name_H-M   'P 1'
#
loop_
_entity.id
_entity.type
_entity.pdbx_description
1 polymer ?
#
loop_
_entity_poly.entity_id
_entity_poly.type
_entity_poly.pdbx_seq_one_letter_code
_entity_poly.pdbx_strand_id
1 'polypeptide(L)'
;MKVEVPLITRVEGHGHVEIIVDGESLKEVRMGIHEGPRFFESVLVGRRWWEIPEMSARICGICTVIHALAAAKAVEKAAGFSPDETLHNLRFLLAGSAHIQSHILHLYFLALPDYFRVPSALHLPEKVKTHLKEVFRLKRVTNDLTELIGGRRVHPVTVQPGRLTQDVTSEMLKSYLKRMEDIMDGLRFTAEFFTDLEHPYQKVPGHQVALKEAGRLPLLKGEICFLPTPPRGHIFWESPSWWGLYPG
;
A
#
# COMPACT_ATOMS: atom_id res chain seq x y z
N MET A 1 -16.60 -33.05 -10.16
CA MET A 1 -15.70 -32.35 -11.11
C MET A 1 -14.77 -31.42 -10.33
N LYS A 2 -13.50 -31.30 -10.72
CA LYS A 2 -12.58 -30.28 -10.22
C LYS A 2 -12.34 -29.26 -11.34
N VAL A 3 -12.54 -27.98 -11.05
CA VAL A 3 -12.11 -26.87 -11.90
C VAL A 3 -10.94 -26.19 -11.21
N GLU A 4 -9.88 -25.92 -11.96
CA GLU A 4 -8.67 -25.30 -11.41
C GLU A 4 -8.39 -23.98 -12.14
N VAL A 5 -8.18 -22.93 -11.35
CA VAL A 5 -7.57 -21.68 -11.80
C VAL A 5 -6.13 -21.73 -11.30
N PRO A 6 -5.19 -22.23 -12.12
CA PRO A 6 -3.83 -22.56 -11.66
C PRO A 6 -3.02 -21.33 -11.25
N LEU A 7 -3.41 -20.15 -11.72
CA LEU A 7 -2.78 -18.89 -11.38
C LEU A 7 -3.84 -17.79 -11.31
N ILE A 8 -3.90 -17.12 -10.16
CA ILE A 8 -4.62 -15.85 -10.01
C ILE A 8 -3.75 -14.76 -10.65
N THR A 9 -4.29 -14.08 -11.65
CA THR A 9 -3.58 -12.99 -12.35
C THR A 9 -3.91 -11.64 -11.75
N ARG A 10 -3.06 -10.63 -12.03
CA ARG A 10 -3.23 -9.24 -11.54
C ARG A 10 -3.28 -9.11 -10.02
N VAL A 11 -2.54 -9.96 -9.31
CA VAL A 11 -2.25 -9.83 -7.88
C VAL A 11 -0.73 -9.85 -7.69
N GLU A 12 -0.25 -9.36 -6.55
CA GLU A 12 1.13 -9.60 -6.15
C GLU A 12 1.24 -10.99 -5.49
N GLY A 13 2.34 -11.68 -5.77
CA GLY A 13 2.54 -13.05 -5.33
C GLY A 13 1.93 -14.10 -6.24
N HIS A 14 1.93 -15.35 -5.77
CA HIS A 14 1.47 -16.51 -6.52
C HIS A 14 0.37 -17.22 -5.76
N GLY A 15 -0.82 -17.28 -6.33
CA GLY A 15 -1.97 -17.98 -5.75
C GLY A 15 -2.75 -18.74 -6.82
N HIS A 16 -3.55 -19.70 -6.38
CA HIS A 16 -4.43 -20.50 -7.23
C HIS A 16 -5.78 -20.68 -6.53
N VAL A 17 -6.80 -21.04 -7.32
CA VAL A 17 -8.13 -21.38 -6.83
C VAL A 17 -8.53 -22.75 -7.34
N GLU A 18 -8.98 -23.62 -6.44
CA GLU A 18 -9.60 -24.90 -6.77
C GLU A 18 -11.09 -24.82 -6.45
N ILE A 19 -11.93 -25.19 -7.42
CA ILE A 19 -13.38 -25.24 -7.28
C ILE A 19 -13.81 -26.69 -7.44
N ILE A 20 -14.39 -27.25 -6.38
CA ILE A 20 -14.83 -28.65 -6.31
C ILE A 20 -16.35 -28.66 -6.42
N VAL A 21 -16.86 -29.35 -7.44
CA VAL A 21 -18.29 -29.47 -7.77
C VAL A 21 -18.71 -30.93 -7.68
N ASP A 22 -19.86 -31.19 -7.07
CA ASP A 22 -20.49 -32.50 -6.97
C ASP A 22 -21.87 -32.48 -7.63
N GLY A 23 -22.00 -33.16 -8.79
CA GLY A 23 -23.16 -33.00 -9.67
C GLY A 23 -23.35 -31.55 -10.10
N GLU A 24 -24.49 -30.96 -9.74
CA GLU A 24 -24.83 -29.55 -9.95
C GLU A 24 -24.53 -28.66 -8.74
N SER A 25 -24.03 -29.23 -7.64
CA SER A 25 -23.78 -28.51 -6.38
C SER A 25 -22.33 -28.08 -6.21
N LEU A 26 -22.11 -26.83 -5.83
CA LEU A 26 -20.80 -26.35 -5.39
C LEU A 26 -20.48 -26.96 -4.03
N LYS A 27 -19.41 -27.75 -3.94
CA LYS A 27 -19.00 -28.43 -2.70
C LYS A 27 -17.99 -27.60 -1.92
N GLU A 28 -16.98 -27.06 -2.60
CA GLU A 28 -15.87 -26.38 -1.94
C GLU A 28 -15.15 -25.42 -2.89
N VAL A 29 -14.65 -24.31 -2.34
CA VAL A 29 -13.70 -23.41 -3.02
C VAL A 29 -12.48 -23.27 -2.11
N ARG A 30 -11.29 -23.61 -2.63
CA ARG A 30 -10.02 -23.47 -1.93
C ARG A 30 -9.18 -22.42 -2.63
N MET A 31 -8.62 -21.50 -1.86
CA MET A 31 -7.55 -20.62 -2.33
C MET A 31 -6.26 -21.06 -1.64
N GLY A 32 -5.21 -21.27 -2.42
CA GLY A 32 -3.89 -21.56 -1.88
C GLY A 32 -2.85 -20.60 -2.43
N ILE A 33 -1.89 -20.24 -1.58
CA ILE A 33 -0.75 -19.39 -1.93
C ILE A 33 0.43 -20.31 -2.24
N HIS A 34 0.95 -20.22 -3.45
CA HIS A 34 2.11 -20.96 -3.94
C HIS A 34 3.33 -20.06 -4.01
N GLU A 35 3.68 -19.44 -2.89
CA GLU A 35 4.98 -18.79 -2.74
C GLU A 35 5.93 -19.74 -2.02
N GLY A 36 7.09 -20.01 -2.62
CA GLY A 36 8.15 -20.74 -1.94
C GLY A 36 8.54 -20.01 -0.64
N PRO A 37 8.72 -20.72 0.49
CA PRO A 37 9.12 -20.08 1.72
C PRO A 37 10.50 -19.43 1.54
N ARG A 38 10.55 -18.10 1.69
CA ARG A 38 11.79 -17.32 1.57
C ARG A 38 12.56 -17.23 2.89
N PHE A 39 11.98 -17.74 3.97
CA PHE A 39 12.57 -17.87 5.30
C PHE A 39 13.24 -16.58 5.82
N PHE A 40 12.65 -15.41 5.54
CA PHE A 40 13.19 -14.12 5.99
C PHE A 40 13.43 -14.11 7.51
N GLU A 41 12.51 -14.65 8.30
CA GLU A 41 12.64 -14.74 9.76
C GLU A 41 13.91 -15.49 10.18
N SER A 42 14.21 -16.60 9.53
CA SER A 42 15.42 -17.39 9.80
C SER A 42 16.69 -16.74 9.27
N VAL A 43 16.63 -16.14 8.06
CA VAL A 43 17.78 -15.48 7.42
C VAL A 43 18.24 -14.24 8.18
N LEU A 44 17.35 -13.60 8.93
CA LEU A 44 17.64 -12.45 9.79
C LEU A 44 18.37 -12.84 11.10
N VAL A 45 18.35 -14.12 11.50
CA VAL A 45 19.07 -14.58 12.70
C VAL A 45 20.58 -14.40 12.50
N GLY A 46 21.24 -13.77 13.47
CA GLY A 46 22.68 -13.49 13.44
C GLY A 46 23.11 -12.35 12.52
N ARG A 47 22.16 -11.67 11.86
CA ARG A 47 22.44 -10.46 11.06
C ARG A 47 22.68 -9.25 11.95
N ARG A 48 23.45 -8.30 11.46
CA ARG A 48 23.66 -7.03 12.16
C ARG A 48 22.37 -6.23 12.07
N TRP A 49 22.01 -5.58 13.18
CA TRP A 49 20.73 -4.87 13.30
C TRP A 49 20.52 -3.80 12.22
N TRP A 50 21.59 -3.19 11.70
CA TRP A 50 21.52 -2.19 10.64
C TRP A 50 21.30 -2.76 9.24
N GLU A 51 21.51 -4.07 9.03
CA GLU A 51 21.25 -4.76 7.76
C GLU A 51 19.77 -5.12 7.61
N ILE A 52 19.04 -5.25 8.74
CA ILE A 52 17.67 -5.76 8.78
C ILE A 52 16.68 -4.93 7.93
N PRO A 53 16.68 -3.58 7.96
CA PRO A 53 15.76 -2.80 7.12
C PRO A 53 15.97 -3.04 5.64
N GLU A 54 17.22 -3.10 5.20
CA GLU A 54 17.55 -3.34 3.81
C GLU A 54 17.09 -4.75 3.39
N MET A 55 17.41 -5.77 4.18
CA MET A 55 16.99 -7.14 3.90
C MET A 55 15.46 -7.27 3.86
N SER A 56 14.76 -6.69 4.84
CA SER A 56 13.29 -6.74 4.93
C SER A 56 12.60 -6.09 3.73
N ALA A 57 13.19 -5.05 3.14
CA ALA A 57 12.65 -4.42 1.94
C ALA A 57 12.55 -5.35 0.73
N ARG A 58 13.16 -6.55 0.77
CA ARG A 58 13.10 -7.55 -0.32
C ARG A 58 11.96 -8.56 -0.13
N ILE A 59 11.15 -8.43 0.93
CA ILE A 59 9.97 -9.28 1.15
C ILE A 59 8.90 -9.06 0.07
N CYS A 60 8.76 -7.86 -0.48
CA CYS A 60 7.78 -7.59 -1.54
C CYS A 60 8.32 -6.47 -2.44
N GLY A 61 8.09 -6.56 -3.75
CA GLY A 61 8.53 -5.55 -4.72
C GLY A 61 7.68 -4.26 -4.72
N ILE A 62 6.49 -4.29 -4.11
CA ILE A 62 5.55 -3.16 -4.05
C ILE A 62 5.72 -2.40 -2.73
N CYS A 63 5.50 -3.08 -1.59
CA CYS A 63 5.52 -2.45 -0.26
C CYS A 63 6.93 -2.42 0.38
N THR A 64 7.97 -2.25 -0.44
CA THR A 64 9.39 -2.26 -0.01
C THR A 64 9.69 -1.28 1.13
N VAL A 65 9.11 -0.08 1.06
CA VAL A 65 9.33 0.99 2.03
C VAL A 65 8.78 0.63 3.40
N ILE A 66 7.56 0.07 3.48
CA ILE A 66 6.94 -0.20 4.78
C ILE A 66 7.67 -1.35 5.49
N HIS A 67 8.20 -2.33 4.75
CA HIS A 67 9.05 -3.36 5.34
C HIS A 67 10.34 -2.78 5.93
N ALA A 68 11.03 -1.88 5.22
CA ALA A 68 12.23 -1.21 5.74
C ALA A 68 11.92 -0.38 6.99
N LEU A 69 10.86 0.43 6.95
CA LEU A 69 10.47 1.29 8.07
C LEU A 69 9.99 0.47 9.29
N ALA A 70 9.21 -0.58 9.08
CA ALA A 70 8.77 -1.48 10.15
C ALA A 70 9.96 -2.19 10.81
N ALA A 71 10.91 -2.70 10.01
CA ALA A 71 12.13 -3.30 10.51
C ALA A 71 13.00 -2.31 11.30
N ALA A 72 13.20 -1.09 10.78
CA ALA A 72 13.96 -0.06 11.48
C ALA A 72 13.32 0.28 12.84
N LYS A 73 11.99 0.43 12.86
CA LYS A 73 11.23 0.67 14.09
C LYS A 73 11.33 -0.48 15.09
N ALA A 74 11.35 -1.72 14.63
CA ALA A 74 11.50 -2.88 15.51
C ALA A 74 12.88 -2.87 16.19
N VAL A 75 13.94 -2.57 15.44
CA VAL A 75 15.30 -2.42 15.98
C VAL A 75 15.39 -1.25 16.96
N GLU A 76 14.82 -0.10 16.62
CA GLU A 76 14.79 1.09 17.48
C GLU A 76 14.08 0.81 18.80
N LYS A 77 12.92 0.13 18.75
CA LYS A 77 12.19 -0.29 19.94
C LYS A 77 13.02 -1.23 20.81
N ALA A 78 13.72 -2.19 20.21
CA ALA A 78 14.61 -3.10 20.95
C ALA A 78 15.80 -2.38 21.59
N ALA A 79 16.29 -1.31 20.96
CA ALA A 79 17.39 -0.48 21.46
C ALA A 79 16.94 0.63 22.43
N GLY A 80 15.64 0.79 22.71
CA GLY A 80 15.11 1.89 23.53
C GLY A 80 15.24 3.27 22.86
N PHE A 81 15.45 3.31 21.55
CA PHE A 81 15.56 4.56 20.78
C PHE A 81 14.18 5.03 20.31
N SER A 82 13.92 6.33 20.46
CA SER A 82 12.74 6.98 19.88
C SER A 82 13.19 8.06 18.88
N PRO A 83 12.75 8.01 17.62
CA PRO A 83 13.09 9.03 16.64
C PRO A 83 12.51 10.39 17.05
N ASP A 84 13.24 11.46 16.74
CA ASP A 84 12.74 12.82 16.88
C ASP A 84 11.63 13.12 15.85
N GLU A 85 10.98 14.27 15.99
CA GLU A 85 9.89 14.67 15.11
C GLU A 85 10.34 14.84 13.66
N THR A 86 11.55 15.33 13.42
CA THR A 86 12.12 15.53 12.08
C THR A 86 12.27 14.20 11.34
N LEU A 87 12.93 13.22 11.97
CA LEU A 87 13.10 11.89 11.41
C LEU A 87 11.76 11.18 11.25
N HIS A 88 10.85 11.33 12.21
CA HIS A 88 9.50 10.80 12.10
C HIS A 88 8.76 11.36 10.87
N ASN A 89 8.78 12.68 10.68
CA ASN A 89 8.08 13.34 9.57
C ASN A 89 8.69 12.96 8.21
N LEU A 90 10.02 12.86 8.10
CA LEU A 90 10.67 12.37 6.87
C LEU A 90 10.28 10.93 6.54
N ARG A 91 10.24 10.05 7.55
CA ARG A 91 9.78 8.67 7.38
C ARG A 91 8.30 8.60 7.03
N PHE A 92 7.49 9.50 7.61
CA PHE A 92 6.06 9.60 7.31
C PHE A 92 5.84 10.00 5.85
N LEU A 93 6.58 10.99 5.33
CA LEU A 93 6.55 11.38 3.93
C LEU A 93 6.95 10.21 3.01
N LEU A 94 8.01 9.49 3.36
CA LEU A 94 8.45 8.30 2.63
C LEU A 94 7.40 7.18 2.65
N ALA A 95 6.76 6.92 3.79
CA ALA A 95 5.67 5.96 3.89
C ALA A 95 4.47 6.39 3.05
N GLY A 96 4.10 7.68 3.10
CA GLY A 96 3.01 8.25 2.33
C GLY A 96 3.24 8.14 0.81
N SER A 97 4.45 8.44 0.33
CA SER A 97 4.77 8.33 -1.09
C SER A 97 4.63 6.90 -1.61
N ALA A 98 5.11 5.91 -0.85
CA ALA A 98 4.96 4.50 -1.16
C ALA A 98 3.50 4.04 -1.08
N HIS A 99 2.74 4.54 -0.09
CA HIS A 99 1.33 4.23 0.07
C HIS A 99 0.51 4.66 -1.16
N ILE A 100 0.68 5.92 -1.60
CA ILE A 100 -0.02 6.47 -2.77
C ILE A 100 0.39 5.70 -4.03
N GLN A 101 1.69 5.46 -4.23
CA GLN A 101 2.20 4.71 -5.37
C GLN A 101 1.61 3.29 -5.45
N SER A 102 1.51 2.59 -4.31
CA SER A 102 0.90 1.25 -4.22
C SER A 102 -0.59 1.29 -4.56
N HIS A 103 -1.33 2.31 -4.09
CA HIS A 103 -2.75 2.47 -4.39
C HIS A 103 -2.98 2.75 -5.87
N ILE A 104 -2.21 3.65 -6.48
CA ILE A 104 -2.28 3.92 -7.93
C ILE A 104 -2.02 2.63 -8.72
N LEU A 105 -1.01 1.84 -8.33
CA LEU A 105 -0.71 0.56 -8.97
C LEU A 105 -1.91 -0.39 -8.90
N HIS A 106 -2.42 -0.61 -7.68
CA HIS A 106 -3.53 -1.53 -7.45
C HIS A 106 -4.79 -1.09 -8.20
N LEU A 107 -5.23 0.15 -8.00
CA LEU A 107 -6.48 0.66 -8.55
C LEU A 107 -6.49 0.58 -10.08
N TYR A 108 -5.48 1.13 -10.75
CA TYR A 108 -5.52 1.27 -12.21
C TYR A 108 -5.03 0.06 -13.01
N PHE A 109 -4.07 -0.70 -12.49
CA PHE A 109 -3.44 -1.79 -13.25
C PHE A 109 -3.93 -3.16 -12.81
N LEU A 110 -4.36 -3.30 -11.56
CA LEU A 110 -4.83 -4.57 -11.02
C LEU A 110 -6.36 -4.63 -11.04
N ALA A 111 -7.05 -3.69 -10.39
CA ALA A 111 -8.49 -3.75 -10.18
C ALA A 111 -9.32 -3.21 -11.36
N LEU A 112 -8.98 -2.05 -11.92
CA LEU A 112 -9.77 -1.38 -12.96
C LEU A 112 -10.17 -2.28 -14.15
N PRO A 113 -9.29 -3.15 -14.69
CA PRO A 113 -9.66 -4.03 -15.79
C PRO A 113 -10.89 -4.91 -15.50
N ASP A 114 -11.12 -5.31 -14.24
CA ASP A 114 -12.28 -6.13 -13.86
C ASP A 114 -13.60 -5.37 -13.99
N TYR A 115 -13.62 -4.08 -13.63
CA TYR A 115 -14.81 -3.23 -13.77
C TYR A 115 -15.25 -3.07 -15.23
N PHE A 116 -14.29 -3.18 -16.15
CA PHE A 116 -14.55 -3.15 -17.60
C PHE A 116 -14.65 -4.54 -18.23
N ARG A 117 -14.47 -5.61 -17.44
CA ARG A 117 -14.43 -7.02 -17.89
C ARG A 117 -13.43 -7.24 -19.03
N VAL A 118 -12.24 -6.65 -18.91
CA VAL A 118 -11.15 -6.77 -19.88
C VAL A 118 -9.91 -7.40 -19.23
N PRO A 119 -9.05 -8.10 -19.99
CA PRO A 119 -7.97 -8.90 -19.40
C PRO A 119 -6.84 -8.08 -18.77
N SER A 120 -6.68 -6.80 -19.12
CA SER A 120 -5.62 -5.94 -18.57
C SER A 120 -5.89 -4.46 -18.83
N ALA A 121 -5.11 -3.57 -18.21
CA ALA A 121 -5.16 -2.12 -18.48
C ALA A 121 -4.95 -1.74 -19.96
N LEU A 122 -4.19 -2.54 -20.73
CA LEU A 122 -3.98 -2.32 -22.17
C LEU A 122 -5.23 -2.52 -23.03
N HIS A 123 -6.23 -3.22 -22.49
CA HIS A 123 -7.48 -3.59 -23.17
C HIS A 123 -8.65 -2.70 -22.72
N LEU A 124 -8.42 -1.70 -21.87
CA LEU A 124 -9.45 -0.74 -21.47
C LEU A 124 -10.01 0.00 -22.69
N PRO A 125 -11.22 0.57 -22.62
CA PRO A 125 -11.72 1.43 -23.68
C PRO A 125 -10.80 2.63 -23.93
N GLU A 126 -10.67 3.11 -25.17
CA GLU A 126 -9.76 4.23 -25.50
C GLU A 126 -10.04 5.49 -24.67
N LYS A 127 -11.31 5.77 -24.37
CA LYS A 127 -11.71 6.88 -23.48
C LYS A 127 -11.14 6.79 -22.06
N VAL A 128 -10.82 5.58 -21.59
CA VAL A 128 -10.19 5.34 -20.28
C VAL A 128 -8.67 5.32 -20.43
N LYS A 129 -8.15 4.75 -21.54
CA LYS A 129 -6.70 4.73 -21.81
C LYS A 129 -6.11 6.13 -21.94
N THR A 130 -6.86 7.11 -22.43
CA THR A 130 -6.42 8.52 -22.47
C THR A 130 -6.06 9.05 -21.09
N HIS A 131 -6.70 8.56 -20.02
CA HIS A 131 -6.37 8.92 -18.63
C HIS A 131 -5.14 8.19 -18.09
N LEU A 132 -4.68 7.08 -18.70
CA LEU A 132 -3.49 6.36 -18.22
C LEU A 132 -2.22 7.22 -18.27
N LYS A 133 -2.13 8.18 -19.20
CA LYS A 133 -1.02 9.15 -19.22
C LYS A 133 -0.93 9.94 -17.91
N GLU A 134 -2.07 10.39 -17.39
CA GLU A 134 -2.13 11.08 -16.10
C GLU A 134 -1.81 10.11 -14.96
N VAL A 135 -2.35 8.89 -14.97
CA VAL A 135 -2.02 7.85 -13.98
C VAL A 135 -0.51 7.59 -13.89
N PHE A 136 0.18 7.50 -15.03
CA PHE A 136 1.65 7.38 -15.05
C PHE A 136 2.34 8.64 -14.51
N ARG A 137 1.79 9.84 -14.71
CA ARG A 137 2.27 11.08 -14.10
C ARG A 137 2.14 11.03 -12.57
N LEU A 138 0.96 10.67 -12.05
CA LEU A 138 0.71 10.49 -10.61
C LEU A 138 1.70 9.48 -10.00
N LYS A 139 1.85 8.32 -10.65
CA LYS A 139 2.78 7.28 -10.20
C LYS A 139 4.24 7.72 -10.25
N ARG A 140 4.62 8.53 -11.25
CA ARG A 140 5.99 9.06 -11.37
C ARG A 140 6.30 10.05 -10.26
N VAL A 141 5.43 11.03 -10.03
CA VAL A 141 5.64 12.06 -9.00
C VAL A 141 5.74 11.44 -7.60
N THR A 142 4.92 10.43 -7.30
CA THR A 142 4.98 9.72 -6.01
C THR A 142 6.23 8.83 -5.89
N ASN A 143 6.63 8.14 -6.95
CA ASN A 143 7.88 7.39 -7.02
C ASN A 143 9.12 8.26 -6.82
N ASP A 144 9.16 9.41 -7.48
CA ASP A 144 10.28 10.34 -7.42
C ASP A 144 10.42 10.94 -6.00
N LEU A 145 9.32 11.06 -5.23
CA LEU A 145 9.38 11.42 -3.81
C LEU A 145 9.99 10.29 -2.96
N THR A 146 9.59 9.05 -3.24
CA THR A 146 10.22 7.86 -2.62
C THR A 146 11.71 7.82 -2.93
N GLU A 147 12.14 8.18 -4.13
CA GLU A 147 13.55 8.26 -4.51
C GLU A 147 14.28 9.41 -3.81
N LEU A 148 13.66 10.58 -3.71
CA LEU A 148 14.24 11.76 -3.04
C LEU A 148 14.62 11.46 -1.59
N ILE A 149 13.77 10.76 -0.85
CA ILE A 149 13.97 10.45 0.58
C ILE A 149 14.62 9.07 0.78
N GLY A 150 14.16 8.07 0.02
CA GLY A 150 14.54 6.66 0.11
C GLY A 150 15.80 6.28 -0.68
N GLY A 151 16.31 7.19 -1.52
CA GLY A 151 17.45 7.00 -2.43
C GLY A 151 17.12 6.17 -3.68
N ARG A 152 16.03 5.40 -3.66
CA ARG A 152 15.54 4.56 -4.76
C ARG A 152 14.02 4.49 -4.74
N ARG A 153 13.41 4.38 -5.93
CA ARG A 153 11.94 4.21 -6.06
C ARG A 153 11.41 2.89 -5.51
N VAL A 154 12.27 1.87 -5.49
CA VAL A 154 11.98 0.50 -5.03
C VAL A 154 13.19 0.02 -4.25
N HIS A 155 12.94 -0.63 -3.12
CA HIS A 155 13.97 -1.06 -2.16
C HIS A 155 14.78 0.14 -1.66
N PRO A 156 14.21 1.01 -0.81
CA PRO A 156 14.93 2.17 -0.30
C PRO A 156 16.19 1.73 0.43
N VAL A 157 17.26 2.49 0.27
CA VAL A 157 18.59 2.19 0.85
C VAL A 157 18.97 3.14 1.97
N THR A 158 18.18 4.19 2.17
CA THR A 158 18.50 5.25 3.14
C THR A 158 17.98 4.95 4.54
N VAL A 159 17.04 4.02 4.67
CA VAL A 159 16.40 3.67 5.94
C VAL A 159 17.37 2.85 6.79
N GLN A 160 17.83 3.45 7.90
CA GLN A 160 18.58 2.76 8.94
C GLN A 160 17.95 3.01 10.31
N PRO A 161 18.13 2.12 11.29
CA PRO A 161 17.66 2.39 12.65
C PRO A 161 18.35 3.65 13.18
N GLY A 162 17.55 4.58 13.70
CA GLY A 162 18.01 5.86 14.22
C GLY A 162 18.16 7.00 13.22
N ARG A 163 18.08 6.77 11.90
CA ARG A 163 18.30 7.83 10.89
C ARG A 163 17.72 7.54 9.51
N LEU A 164 17.82 8.53 8.62
CA LEU A 164 17.91 8.33 7.18
C LEU A 164 19.33 8.72 6.76
N THR A 165 19.98 7.95 5.88
CA THR A 165 21.34 8.30 5.40
C THR A 165 21.32 9.35 4.30
N GLN A 166 20.14 9.76 3.84
CA GLN A 166 19.96 10.80 2.84
C GLN A 166 19.80 12.15 3.51
N ASP A 167 20.60 13.11 3.07
CA ASP A 167 20.49 14.50 3.52
C ASP A 167 19.33 15.20 2.79
N VAL A 168 18.14 15.15 3.39
CA VAL A 168 16.93 15.79 2.85
C VAL A 168 16.83 17.21 3.39
N THR A 169 17.02 18.21 2.52
CA THR A 169 16.96 19.62 2.91
C THR A 169 15.56 20.22 2.78
N SER A 170 15.32 21.36 3.46
CA SER A 170 14.05 22.08 3.38
C SER A 170 13.78 22.59 1.95
N GLU A 171 14.83 22.97 1.24
CA GLU A 171 14.79 23.50 -0.13
C GLU A 171 14.37 22.40 -1.11
N MET A 172 14.90 21.19 -0.94
CA MET A 172 14.49 20.02 -1.72
C MET A 172 13.00 19.73 -1.52
N LEU A 173 12.53 19.72 -0.26
CA LEU A 173 11.12 19.46 0.05
C LEU A 173 10.19 20.57 -0.46
N LYS A 174 10.57 21.83 -0.32
CA LYS A 174 9.81 22.97 -0.87
C LYS A 174 9.71 22.92 -2.39
N SER A 175 10.82 22.60 -3.06
CA SER A 175 10.82 22.39 -4.51
C SER A 175 9.90 21.24 -4.93
N TYR A 176 9.88 20.17 -4.13
CA TYR A 176 9.08 18.99 -4.41
C TYR A 176 7.58 19.17 -4.10
N LEU A 177 7.26 20.01 -3.12
CA LEU A 177 5.88 20.30 -2.71
C LEU A 177 5.03 20.72 -3.91
N LYS A 178 5.53 21.62 -4.75
CA LYS A 178 4.83 22.05 -5.97
C LYS A 178 4.45 20.89 -6.89
N ARG A 179 5.34 19.90 -7.04
CA ARG A 179 5.05 18.71 -7.87
C ARG A 179 3.92 17.87 -7.27
N MET A 180 3.84 17.80 -5.93
CA MET A 180 2.76 17.11 -5.24
C MET A 180 1.43 17.89 -5.36
N GLU A 181 1.47 19.22 -5.24
CA GLU A 181 0.32 20.09 -5.47
C GLU A 181 -0.22 19.92 -6.90
N ASP A 182 0.67 19.90 -7.90
CA ASP A 182 0.32 19.74 -9.31
C ASP A 182 -0.40 18.43 -9.64
N ILE A 183 -0.33 17.41 -8.78
CA ILE A 183 -1.01 16.11 -8.97
C ILE A 183 -2.25 15.94 -8.09
N MET A 184 -2.57 16.90 -7.23
CA MET A 184 -3.68 16.78 -6.28
C MET A 184 -5.02 16.58 -6.98
N ASP A 185 -5.29 17.30 -8.07
CA ASP A 185 -6.54 17.15 -8.83
C ASP A 185 -6.65 15.75 -9.43
N GLY A 186 -5.56 15.18 -9.93
CA GLY A 186 -5.55 13.81 -10.45
C GLY A 186 -5.74 12.75 -9.35
N LEU A 187 -5.24 13.00 -8.14
CA LEU A 187 -5.49 12.13 -6.98
C LEU A 187 -6.95 12.24 -6.51
N ARG A 188 -7.54 13.44 -6.50
CA ARG A 188 -8.97 13.64 -6.18
C ARG A 188 -9.85 12.96 -7.21
N PHE A 189 -9.58 13.16 -8.50
CA PHE A 189 -10.26 12.45 -9.57
C PHE A 189 -10.14 10.93 -9.41
N THR A 190 -8.97 10.41 -9.04
CA THR A 190 -8.79 8.98 -8.77
C THR A 190 -9.75 8.51 -7.67
N ALA A 191 -9.83 9.24 -6.55
CA ALA A 191 -10.72 8.89 -5.45
C ALA A 191 -12.18 8.88 -5.89
N GLU A 192 -12.65 9.97 -6.52
CA GLU A 192 -14.02 10.14 -7.02
C GLU A 192 -14.38 9.05 -8.04
N PHE A 193 -13.51 8.85 -9.04
CA PHE A 193 -13.73 7.85 -10.08
C PHE A 193 -13.92 6.46 -9.50
N PHE A 194 -13.07 6.03 -8.55
CA PHE A 194 -13.20 4.70 -7.96
C PHE A 194 -14.35 4.62 -6.96
N THR A 195 -14.75 5.70 -6.28
CA THR A 195 -15.92 5.68 -5.40
C THR A 195 -17.23 5.54 -6.17
N ASP A 196 -17.29 6.08 -7.39
CA ASP A 196 -18.47 6.06 -8.24
C ASP A 196 -18.68 4.71 -8.96
N LEU A 197 -17.65 3.85 -8.99
CA LEU A 197 -17.79 2.51 -9.57
C LEU A 197 -18.73 1.64 -8.73
N GLU A 198 -19.49 0.78 -9.41
CA GLU A 198 -20.29 -0.24 -8.74
C GLU A 198 -19.36 -1.31 -8.14
N HIS A 199 -19.20 -1.27 -6.83
CA HIS A 199 -18.40 -2.25 -6.09
C HIS A 199 -19.23 -3.49 -5.80
N PRO A 200 -18.73 -4.71 -6.08
CA PRO A 200 -19.35 -5.94 -5.62
C PRO A 200 -19.11 -6.12 -4.12
N TYR A 201 -19.70 -5.26 -3.29
CA TYR A 201 -19.54 -5.33 -1.85
C TYR A 201 -20.32 -6.52 -1.30
N GLN A 202 -19.57 -7.48 -0.74
CA GLN A 202 -20.14 -8.51 0.12
C GLN A 202 -19.59 -8.30 1.53
N LYS A 203 -20.49 -8.30 2.52
CA LYS A 203 -20.08 -8.26 3.92
C LYS A 203 -19.33 -9.54 4.24
N VAL A 204 -18.02 -9.44 4.39
CA VAL A 204 -17.21 -10.55 4.88
C VAL A 204 -17.37 -10.62 6.41
N PRO A 205 -17.81 -11.75 6.98
CA PRO A 205 -17.85 -11.90 8.43
C PRO A 205 -16.43 -11.85 9.00
N GLY A 206 -16.22 -11.09 10.07
CA GLY A 206 -14.91 -10.98 10.72
C GLY A 206 -14.70 -9.66 11.43
N HIS A 207 -13.67 -9.63 12.27
CA HIS A 207 -13.19 -8.41 12.90
C HIS A 207 -12.36 -7.60 11.91
N GLN A 208 -12.68 -6.31 11.78
CA GLN A 208 -11.84 -5.37 11.05
C GLN A 208 -10.87 -4.73 12.04
N VAL A 209 -9.60 -4.64 11.66
CA VAL A 209 -8.53 -4.10 12.51
C VAL A 209 -7.85 -2.98 11.76
N ALA A 210 -7.54 -1.89 12.44
CA ALA A 210 -6.78 -0.79 11.88
C ALA A 210 -5.84 -0.18 12.92
N LEU A 211 -4.94 0.68 12.45
CA LEU A 211 -4.18 1.57 13.31
C LEU A 211 -5.00 2.85 13.54
N LYS A 212 -4.98 3.40 14.74
CA LYS A 212 -5.66 4.65 15.11
C LYS A 212 -4.67 5.63 15.75
N GLU A 213 -4.64 6.86 15.24
CA GLU A 213 -3.82 7.95 15.78
C GLU A 213 -4.62 9.26 15.76
N ALA A 214 -4.55 10.04 16.84
CA ALA A 214 -5.19 11.34 16.96
C ALA A 214 -4.55 12.35 15.99
N GLY A 215 -5.34 13.09 15.18
CA GLY A 215 -4.82 14.24 14.42
C GLY A 215 -4.03 13.93 13.15
N ARG A 216 -3.73 12.66 12.84
CA ARG A 216 -2.87 12.27 11.70
C ARG A 216 -3.31 10.93 11.11
N LEU A 217 -3.01 10.71 9.83
CA LEU A 217 -3.21 9.42 9.18
C LEU A 217 -2.26 8.38 9.83
N PRO A 218 -2.78 7.27 10.39
CA PRO A 218 -1.96 6.33 11.16
C PRO A 218 -1.19 5.37 10.22
N LEU A 219 -0.14 5.88 9.56
CA LEU A 219 0.72 5.08 8.68
C LEU A 219 1.88 4.43 9.42
N LEU A 220 2.46 5.15 10.38
CA LEU A 220 3.64 4.69 11.11
C LEU A 220 3.36 4.53 12.60
N LYS A 221 2.52 5.35 13.22
CA LYS A 221 2.25 5.32 14.66
C LYS A 221 0.75 5.22 14.89
N GLY A 222 0.39 4.71 16.06
CA GLY A 222 -0.98 4.59 16.54
C GLY A 222 -1.17 3.33 17.36
N GLU A 223 -2.41 3.15 17.81
CA GLU A 223 -2.85 1.97 18.55
C GLU A 223 -3.64 1.05 17.62
N ILE A 224 -3.45 -0.26 17.78
CA ILE A 224 -4.26 -1.23 17.06
C ILE A 224 -5.66 -1.21 17.66
N CYS A 225 -6.67 -0.99 16.82
CA CYS A 225 -8.07 -0.98 17.25
C CYS A 225 -8.92 -1.89 16.36
N PHE A 226 -10.01 -2.39 16.94
CA PHE A 226 -11.07 -3.03 16.17
C PHE A 226 -12.02 -1.96 15.65
N LEU A 227 -12.25 -1.94 14.34
CA LEU A 227 -13.24 -1.06 13.75
C LEU A 227 -14.63 -1.64 14.03
N PRO A 228 -15.61 -0.82 14.45
CA PRO A 228 -16.99 -1.27 14.47
C PRO A 228 -17.37 -1.69 13.06
N THR A 229 -18.07 -2.82 12.93
CA THR A 229 -18.52 -3.32 11.62
C THR A 229 -19.31 -2.19 10.94
N PRO A 230 -18.87 -1.67 9.79
CA PRO A 230 -19.55 -0.54 9.18
C PRO A 230 -21.00 -0.95 8.84
N PRO A 231 -22.00 -0.08 9.10
CA PRO A 231 -23.33 -0.26 8.54
C PRO A 231 -23.23 -0.32 7.01
N ARG A 232 -24.13 -1.08 6.36
CA ARG A 232 -24.20 -1.19 4.89
C ARG A 232 -24.09 0.18 4.22
N GLY A 233 -23.36 0.26 3.11
CA GLY A 233 -23.48 1.37 2.16
C GLY A 233 -22.83 2.70 2.57
N HIS A 234 -22.04 2.74 3.64
CA HIS A 234 -21.27 3.95 3.93
C HIS A 234 -20.11 4.09 2.95
N ILE A 235 -20.29 4.99 1.99
CA ILE A 235 -19.20 5.71 1.36
C ILE A 235 -18.40 6.34 2.51
N PHE A 236 -17.11 5.99 2.64
CA PHE A 236 -16.24 6.45 3.75
C PHE A 236 -16.19 7.99 3.92
N TRP A 237 -16.63 8.73 2.90
CA TRP A 237 -16.72 10.19 2.87
C TRP A 237 -17.97 10.77 3.57
N GLU A 238 -19.05 10.00 3.72
CA GLU A 238 -20.32 10.49 4.28
C GLU A 238 -20.42 10.36 5.81
N SER A 239 -19.39 9.85 6.47
CA SER A 239 -19.25 9.92 7.93
C SER A 239 -18.05 10.77 8.36
N PRO A 240 -18.18 12.11 8.34
CA PRO A 240 -17.22 13.03 8.96
C PRO A 240 -16.87 12.67 10.41
N SER A 241 -17.75 11.95 11.11
CA SER A 241 -17.59 11.57 12.51
C SER A 241 -16.51 10.50 12.77
N TRP A 242 -16.12 9.69 11.78
CA TRP A 242 -14.96 8.79 11.90
C TRP A 242 -13.65 9.54 11.75
N TRP A 243 -13.68 10.66 11.02
CA TRP A 243 -12.62 11.66 10.96
C TRP A 243 -12.64 12.59 12.18
N GLY A 244 -13.06 12.11 13.36
CA GLY A 244 -12.98 12.79 14.67
C GLY A 244 -11.53 13.08 15.14
N LEU A 245 -10.67 13.40 14.19
CA LEU A 245 -9.24 13.60 14.18
C LEU A 245 -8.87 14.98 13.60
N TYR A 246 -9.81 15.90 13.42
CA TYR A 246 -9.51 17.31 13.15
C TYR A 246 -10.26 18.21 14.14
N PRO A 247 -9.58 18.87 15.09
CA PRO A 247 -10.03 20.17 15.55
C PRO A 247 -9.58 21.22 14.52
N GLY A 248 -10.52 22.04 14.04
CA GLY A 248 -10.31 23.37 13.44
C GLY A 248 -9.12 23.57 12.51
#